data_AF-A0A0H4TJQ4-F1
#
_entry.id   AF-A0A0H4TJQ4-F1
#
_cell.length_a   1.000
_cell.length_b   1.000
_cell.length_c   1.000
_cell.angle_alpha   90.00
_cell.angle_beta   90.00
_cell.angle_gamma   90.00
#
_symmetry.space_group_name_H-M   'P 1'
#
loop_
_entity.id
_entity.type
_entity.pdbx_description
1 polymer ?
#
loop_
_entity_poly.entity_id
_entity_poly.type
_entity_poly.pdbx_seq_one_letter_code
_entity_poly.pdbx_strand_id
1 'polypeptide(L)'
;MATTLPTAGKSGRYGDLKRRLLFLLGALVVFRIGAHIPVPGIDPNVLADLFKSQQGGILGMFNMFSGGALSRFTIFALGIMPYISASIIMQLMTAVSPHLDQLRKEGESGRRKITHGLVLDPGLMFRVTTVTTLVTGTMFLMWLGEQITERGLGNGISLIIFAGIAAGLPSAIAGTLELVRTGAMHPLTALLIAAAVLLVTAVVVFVERG
;
A
#
# COMPACT_ATOMS: atom_id res chain seq x y z
N MET A 1 49.16 -22.74 -30.78
CA MET A 1 48.67 -21.35 -30.80
C MET A 1 47.34 -21.31 -30.08
N ALA A 2 47.31 -20.79 -28.85
CA ALA A 2 46.10 -20.65 -28.05
C ALA A 2 45.40 -19.36 -28.46
N THR A 3 44.26 -19.46 -29.15
CA THR A 3 43.42 -18.32 -29.50
C THR A 3 42.58 -17.97 -28.28
N THR A 4 42.90 -16.85 -27.65
CA THR A 4 42.23 -16.28 -26.49
C THR A 4 40.78 -15.92 -26.80
N LEU A 5 39.84 -16.49 -26.05
CA LEU A 5 38.43 -16.05 -26.01
C LEU A 5 38.36 -14.59 -25.52
N PRO A 6 37.57 -13.71 -26.16
CA PRO A 6 37.39 -12.36 -25.67
C PRO A 6 36.54 -12.40 -24.39
N THR A 7 37.15 -12.00 -23.28
CA THR A 7 36.47 -11.66 -22.03
C THR A 7 35.46 -10.53 -22.27
N ALA A 8 34.18 -10.87 -22.39
CA ALA A 8 33.07 -9.92 -22.39
C ALA A 8 32.89 -9.34 -20.98
N GLY A 9 33.63 -8.26 -20.72
CA GLY A 9 33.65 -7.53 -19.45
C GLY A 9 32.42 -6.64 -19.24
N LYS A 10 31.82 -6.75 -18.05
CA LYS A 10 31.15 -5.71 -17.22
C LYS A 10 30.01 -4.84 -17.79
N SER A 11 29.82 -4.67 -19.11
CA SER A 11 28.77 -3.79 -19.68
C SER A 11 27.37 -4.43 -19.73
N GLY A 12 27.30 -5.77 -19.86
CA GLY A 12 26.02 -6.50 -19.92
C GLY A 12 25.24 -6.49 -18.60
N ARG A 13 25.94 -6.46 -17.47
CA ARG A 13 25.33 -6.56 -16.13
C ARG A 13 24.60 -5.27 -15.71
N TYR A 14 25.16 -4.10 -16.05
CA TYR A 14 24.48 -2.82 -15.85
C TYR A 14 23.31 -2.61 -16.83
N GLY A 15 23.42 -3.15 -18.05
CA GLY A 15 22.34 -3.12 -19.03
C GLY A 15 21.10 -3.91 -18.59
N ASP A 16 21.29 -5.11 -18.07
CA ASP A 16 20.20 -5.93 -17.51
C ASP A 16 19.59 -5.25 -16.27
N LEU A 17 20.42 -4.78 -15.33
CA LEU A 17 19.96 -4.08 -14.14
C LEU A 17 19.13 -2.82 -14.46
N LYS A 18 19.59 -2.02 -15.43
CA LYS A 18 18.88 -0.81 -15.87
C LYS A 18 17.52 -1.15 -16.48
N ARG A 19 17.40 -2.24 -17.25
CA ARG A 19 16.12 -2.69 -17.82
C ARG A 19 15.14 -3.14 -16.74
N ARG A 20 15.60 -3.92 -15.76
CA ARG A 20 14.80 -4.37 -14.61
C ARG A 20 14.33 -3.20 -13.75
N LEU A 21 15.22 -2.22 -13.50
CA LEU A 21 14.89 -1.00 -12.76
C LEU A 21 13.88 -0.13 -13.53
N LEU A 22 14.06 0.03 -14.85
CA LEU A 22 13.12 0.78 -15.69
C LEU A 22 11.75 0.11 -15.73
N PHE A 23 11.70 -1.22 -15.79
CA PHE A 23 10.47 -2.00 -15.71
C PHE A 23 9.77 -1.79 -14.36
N LEU A 24 10.51 -1.88 -13.25
CA LEU A 24 9.99 -1.61 -11.91
C LEU A 24 9.40 -0.20 -11.82
N LEU A 25 10.14 0.82 -12.25
CA LEU A 25 9.65 2.21 -12.24
C LEU A 25 8.39 2.37 -13.09
N GLY A 26 8.33 1.76 -14.27
CA GLY A 26 7.13 1.74 -15.11
C GLY A 26 5.94 1.08 -14.41
N ALA A 27 6.14 -0.07 -13.78
CA ALA A 27 5.11 -0.76 -13.02
C ALA A 27 4.61 0.07 -11.83
N LEU A 28 5.51 0.77 -11.13
CA LEU A 28 5.14 1.68 -10.03
C LEU A 28 4.34 2.89 -10.52
N VAL A 29 4.62 3.42 -11.72
CA VAL A 29 3.81 4.48 -12.33
C VAL A 29 2.40 3.98 -12.64
N VAL A 30 2.27 2.77 -13.20
CA VAL A 30 0.96 2.15 -13.46
C VAL A 30 0.17 1.94 -12.17
N PHE A 31 0.82 1.41 -11.13
CA PHE A 31 0.24 1.31 -9.79
C PHE A 31 -0.27 2.66 -9.29
N ARG A 32 0.53 3.73 -9.45
CA ARG A 32 0.15 5.08 -9.03
C ARG A 32 -1.03 5.63 -9.79
N ILE A 33 -1.11 5.41 -11.10
CA ILE A 33 -2.25 5.85 -11.92
C ILE A 33 -3.52 5.17 -11.42
N GLY A 34 -3.51 3.84 -11.25
CA GLY A 34 -4.71 3.14 -10.75
C GLY A 34 -5.08 3.51 -9.31
N ALA A 35 -4.10 3.88 -8.48
CA ALA A 35 -4.35 4.41 -7.13
C ALA A 35 -4.99 5.82 -7.13
N HIS A 36 -5.16 6.47 -8.28
CA HIS A 36 -5.89 7.72 -8.45
C HIS A 36 -7.26 7.55 -9.10
N ILE A 37 -7.62 6.36 -9.60
CA ILE A 37 -8.91 6.11 -10.24
C ILE A 37 -9.95 5.74 -9.17
N PRO A 38 -10.93 6.61 -8.86
CA PRO A 38 -11.95 6.33 -7.85
C PRO A 38 -12.93 5.25 -8.33
N VAL A 39 -13.47 4.46 -7.40
CA VAL A 39 -14.54 3.51 -7.71
C VAL A 39 -15.83 4.27 -8.03
N PRO A 40 -16.55 3.92 -9.11
CA PRO A 40 -17.80 4.59 -9.47
C PRO A 40 -18.87 4.43 -8.38
N GLY A 41 -19.55 5.53 -8.04
CA GLY A 41 -20.68 5.54 -7.09
C GLY A 41 -20.35 6.02 -5.67
N ILE A 42 -19.16 6.57 -5.44
CA ILE A 42 -18.75 7.14 -4.15
C ILE A 42 -18.54 8.64 -4.30
N ASP A 43 -19.07 9.40 -3.34
CA ASP A 43 -18.86 10.84 -3.28
C ASP A 43 -17.50 11.15 -2.64
N PRO A 44 -16.53 11.71 -3.39
CA PRO A 44 -15.20 12.01 -2.86
C PRO A 44 -15.22 13.11 -1.78
N ASN A 45 -16.23 13.98 -1.78
CA ASN A 45 -16.31 15.08 -0.83
C ASN A 45 -16.70 14.59 0.57
N VAL A 46 -17.71 13.72 0.65
CA VAL A 46 -18.13 13.08 1.91
C VAL A 46 -17.02 12.20 2.49
N LEU A 47 -16.29 11.50 1.62
CA LEU A 47 -15.15 10.70 2.04
C LEU A 47 -14.02 11.56 2.61
N ALA A 48 -13.72 12.69 1.97
CA ALA A 48 -12.70 13.61 2.46
C ALA A 48 -13.05 14.16 3.85
N ASP A 49 -14.32 14.46 4.12
CA ASP A 49 -14.76 14.99 5.41
C ASP A 49 -14.77 13.93 6.53
N LEU A 50 -15.08 12.67 6.21
CA LEU A 50 -14.87 11.54 7.11
C LEU A 50 -13.39 11.34 7.46
N PHE A 51 -12.50 11.44 6.46
CA PHE A 51 -11.07 11.33 6.69
C PHE A 51 -10.51 12.47 7.53
N LYS A 52 -10.94 13.72 7.30
CA LYS A 52 -10.58 14.86 8.16
C LYS A 52 -11.02 14.65 9.61
N SER A 53 -12.22 14.09 9.81
CA SER A 53 -12.78 13.83 11.15
C SER A 53 -12.07 12.69 11.90
N GLN A 54 -11.36 11.81 11.19
CA GLN A 54 -10.77 10.59 11.77
C GLN A 54 -9.26 10.43 11.50
N GLN A 55 -8.56 11.54 11.21
CA GLN A 55 -7.13 11.58 10.87
C GLN A 55 -6.19 10.95 11.91
N GLY A 56 -6.57 10.91 13.20
CA GLY A 56 -5.79 10.27 14.28
C GLY A 56 -6.13 8.80 14.56
N GLY A 57 -7.04 8.19 13.80
CA GLY A 57 -7.52 6.83 14.04
C GLY A 57 -6.80 5.76 13.22
N ILE A 58 -7.22 4.51 13.42
CA ILE A 58 -6.71 3.34 12.67
C ILE A 58 -6.86 3.51 11.15
N LEU A 59 -7.87 4.25 10.68
CA LEU A 59 -8.08 4.58 9.28
C LEU A 59 -6.95 5.42 8.67
N GLY A 60 -6.35 6.33 9.44
CA GLY A 60 -5.19 7.12 9.00
C GLY A 60 -3.97 6.25 8.78
N MET A 61 -3.74 5.28 9.66
CA MET A 61 -2.69 4.28 9.52
C MET A 61 -2.89 3.45 8.25
N PHE A 62 -4.09 2.91 8.03
CA PHE A 62 -4.41 2.17 6.80
C PHE A 62 -4.21 2.99 5.52
N ASN A 63 -4.55 4.28 5.56
CA ASN A 63 -4.36 5.16 4.41
C ASN A 63 -2.87 5.35 4.06
N MET A 64 -1.99 5.46 5.06
CA MET A 64 -0.54 5.52 4.86
C MET A 64 0.00 4.25 4.20
N PHE A 65 -0.47 3.06 4.63
CA PHE A 65 -0.10 1.79 4.00
C PHE A 65 -0.64 1.62 2.58
N SER A 66 -1.78 2.24 2.26
CA SER A 66 -2.40 2.22 0.93
C SER A 66 -1.88 3.32 -0.02
N GLY A 67 -0.96 4.18 0.43
CA GLY A 67 -0.44 5.29 -0.37
C GLY A 67 -1.48 6.34 -0.75
N GLY A 68 -2.52 6.51 0.08
CA GLY A 68 -3.63 7.43 -0.19
C GLY A 68 -4.81 6.80 -0.95
N ALA A 69 -4.71 5.54 -1.36
CA ALA A 69 -5.77 4.85 -2.12
C ALA A 69 -7.08 4.72 -1.33
N LEU A 70 -7.00 4.57 0.00
CA LEU A 70 -8.18 4.50 0.87
C LEU A 70 -8.89 5.85 1.01
N SER A 71 -8.14 6.96 1.14
CA SER A 71 -8.71 8.32 1.25
C SER A 71 -9.48 8.78 0.02
N ARG A 72 -9.23 8.16 -1.13
CA ARG A 72 -9.89 8.44 -2.41
C ARG A 72 -10.82 7.32 -2.87
N PHE A 73 -10.93 6.25 -2.07
CA PHE A 73 -11.61 5.00 -2.40
C PHE A 73 -11.39 4.56 -3.84
N THR A 74 -10.13 4.25 -4.18
CA THR A 74 -9.75 3.89 -5.55
C THR A 74 -9.95 2.42 -5.85
N ILE A 75 -9.77 2.04 -7.11
CA ILE A 75 -9.78 0.63 -7.57
C ILE A 75 -8.81 -0.24 -6.73
N PHE A 76 -7.77 0.39 -6.17
CA PHE A 76 -6.75 -0.21 -5.31
C PHE A 76 -6.93 0.15 -3.83
N ALA A 77 -8.11 0.57 -3.38
CA ALA A 77 -8.35 1.04 -2.00
C ALA A 77 -7.91 0.02 -0.92
N LEU A 78 -8.08 -1.27 -1.21
CA LEU A 78 -7.65 -2.37 -0.33
C LEU A 78 -6.18 -2.77 -0.52
N GLY A 79 -5.53 -2.29 -1.59
CA GLY A 79 -4.17 -2.62 -1.96
C GLY A 79 -3.96 -4.13 -2.04
N ILE A 80 -2.86 -4.60 -1.44
CA ILE A 80 -2.51 -6.02 -1.36
C ILE A 80 -3.01 -6.65 -0.04
N MET A 81 -3.71 -5.88 0.82
CA MET A 81 -4.15 -6.38 2.12
C MET A 81 -5.04 -7.62 2.04
N PRO A 82 -5.99 -7.77 1.09
CA PRO A 82 -6.76 -9.00 0.95
C PRO A 82 -5.87 -10.23 0.69
N TYR A 83 -4.80 -10.07 -0.09
CA TYR A 83 -3.83 -11.13 -0.34
C TYR A 83 -3.02 -11.48 0.90
N ILE A 84 -2.50 -10.47 1.61
CA ILE A 84 -1.71 -10.68 2.83
C ILE A 84 -2.57 -11.34 3.91
N SER A 85 -3.80 -10.87 4.12
CA SER A 85 -4.74 -11.49 5.04
C SER A 85 -5.05 -12.92 4.62
N ALA A 86 -5.31 -13.19 3.34
CA ALA A 86 -5.58 -14.54 2.86
C ALA A 86 -4.35 -15.46 2.96
N SER A 87 -3.14 -14.97 2.66
CA SER A 87 -1.91 -15.77 2.73
C SER A 87 -1.53 -16.08 4.17
N ILE A 88 -1.69 -15.14 5.11
CA ILE A 88 -1.54 -15.38 6.54
C ILE A 88 -2.61 -16.36 7.02
N ILE A 89 -3.89 -16.20 6.62
CA ILE A 89 -4.95 -17.16 6.96
C ILE A 89 -4.61 -18.55 6.43
N MET A 90 -4.14 -18.70 5.19
CA MET A 90 -3.72 -20.00 4.63
C MET A 90 -2.48 -20.57 5.32
N GLN A 91 -1.48 -19.74 5.63
CA GLN A 91 -0.27 -20.13 6.36
C GLN A 91 -0.63 -20.60 7.78
N LEU A 92 -1.52 -19.89 8.46
CA LEU A 92 -2.03 -20.25 9.78
C LEU A 92 -2.93 -21.48 9.72
N MET A 93 -3.81 -21.61 8.72
CA MET A 93 -4.66 -22.80 8.54
C MET A 93 -3.84 -24.06 8.25
N THR A 94 -2.72 -23.94 7.54
CA THR A 94 -1.79 -25.04 7.30
C THR A 94 -1.06 -25.46 8.58
N ALA A 95 -0.88 -24.52 9.53
CA ALA A 95 -0.29 -24.77 10.83
C ALA A 95 -1.29 -25.27 11.91
N VAL A 96 -2.61 -25.17 11.66
CA VAL A 96 -3.65 -25.31 12.70
C VAL A 96 -4.71 -26.41 12.42
N SER A 97 -4.66 -27.17 11.33
CA SER A 97 -5.68 -28.22 11.06
C SER A 97 -5.71 -29.31 12.17
N PRO A 98 -6.86 -29.73 12.76
CA PRO A 98 -8.25 -29.74 12.25
C PRO A 98 -9.32 -29.40 13.33
N HIS A 99 -9.67 -28.13 13.57
CA HIS A 99 -10.89 -27.78 14.32
C HIS A 99 -11.51 -26.49 13.79
N LEU A 100 -12.03 -26.58 12.56
CA LEU A 100 -12.83 -25.55 11.88
C LEU A 100 -14.24 -25.37 12.49
N ASP A 101 -14.37 -25.39 13.82
CA ASP A 101 -15.70 -25.48 14.46
C ASP A 101 -16.00 -24.48 15.59
N GLN A 102 -15.19 -23.43 15.81
CA GLN A 102 -15.49 -22.41 16.84
C GLN A 102 -15.37 -20.94 16.41
N LEU A 103 -14.91 -20.63 15.19
CA LEU A 103 -14.84 -19.24 14.69
C LEU A 103 -16.10 -18.78 13.93
N ARG A 104 -17.16 -19.58 13.94
CA ARG A 104 -18.51 -19.22 13.45
C ARG A 104 -19.37 -18.48 14.49
N LYS A 105 -18.81 -18.12 15.66
CA LYS A 105 -19.56 -17.58 16.80
C LYS A 105 -19.07 -16.22 17.31
N GLU A 106 -18.79 -15.29 16.41
CA GLU A 106 -18.89 -13.85 16.67
C GLU A 106 -19.37 -13.22 15.35
N GLY A 107 -20.66 -13.12 15.07
CA GLY A 107 -21.57 -12.21 15.74
C GLY A 107 -21.98 -11.13 14.73
N GLU A 108 -23.18 -11.25 14.16
CA GLU A 108 -23.78 -10.29 13.23
C GLU A 108 -24.08 -8.90 13.85
N SER A 109 -23.69 -8.66 15.09
CA SER A 109 -23.89 -7.39 15.82
C SER A 109 -22.83 -6.32 15.53
N GLY A 110 -21.75 -6.63 14.80
CA GLY A 110 -20.72 -5.66 14.38
C GLY A 110 -20.91 -5.05 12.99
N ARG A 111 -21.86 -5.56 12.19
CA ARG A 111 -21.97 -5.25 10.75
C ARG A 111 -22.86 -4.03 10.42
N ARG A 112 -23.41 -3.35 11.43
CA ARG A 112 -24.44 -2.29 11.26
C ARG A 112 -24.18 -0.97 11.99
N LYS A 113 -22.93 -0.54 12.18
CA LYS A 113 -22.65 0.77 12.81
C LYS A 113 -21.68 1.71 12.08
N ILE A 114 -21.26 1.43 10.84
CA ILE A 114 -20.28 2.28 10.12
C ILE A 114 -20.75 2.70 8.71
N THR A 115 -22.05 2.73 8.42
CA THR A 115 -22.47 3.14 7.06
C THR A 115 -23.81 3.86 7.06
N HIS A 116 -23.78 5.14 7.42
CA HIS A 116 -24.78 6.09 6.95
C HIS A 116 -24.03 7.21 6.22
N GLY A 117 -24.18 7.30 4.89
CA GLY A 117 -23.84 8.50 4.13
C GLY A 117 -22.80 8.41 3.00
N LEU A 118 -22.07 7.30 2.82
CA LEU A 118 -21.00 7.24 1.80
C LEU A 118 -21.45 6.81 0.39
N VAL A 119 -22.62 6.20 0.25
CA VAL A 119 -23.09 5.61 -0.99
C VAL A 119 -24.34 6.34 -1.43
N LEU A 120 -24.30 6.95 -2.61
CA LEU A 120 -25.40 7.77 -3.17
C LEU A 120 -26.69 6.95 -3.33
N ASP A 121 -26.57 5.68 -3.78
CA ASP A 121 -27.65 4.70 -3.81
C ASP A 121 -27.10 3.28 -3.56
N PRO A 122 -27.30 2.67 -2.37
CA PRO A 122 -26.76 1.35 -2.02
C PRO A 122 -27.55 0.18 -2.66
N GLY A 123 -27.85 0.28 -3.95
CA GLY A 123 -28.55 -0.73 -4.75
C GLY A 123 -27.68 -1.96 -5.11
N LEU A 124 -28.31 -2.99 -5.69
CA LEU A 124 -27.62 -4.19 -6.18
C LEU A 124 -26.53 -3.85 -7.21
N MET A 125 -26.81 -2.87 -8.08
CA MET A 125 -25.87 -2.37 -9.08
C MET A 125 -24.58 -1.85 -8.43
N PHE A 126 -24.68 -1.03 -7.38
CA PHE A 126 -23.51 -0.49 -6.67
C PHE A 126 -22.65 -1.59 -6.05
N ARG A 127 -23.28 -2.61 -5.46
CA ARG A 127 -22.55 -3.74 -4.86
C ARG A 127 -21.81 -4.54 -5.91
N VAL A 128 -22.45 -4.85 -7.03
CA VAL A 128 -21.85 -5.63 -8.11
C VAL A 128 -20.69 -4.86 -8.76
N THR A 129 -20.88 -3.57 -9.05
CA THR A 129 -19.81 -2.74 -9.62
C THR A 129 -18.65 -2.61 -8.66
N THR A 130 -18.90 -2.29 -7.39
CA THR A 130 -17.86 -2.13 -6.37
C THR A 130 -17.08 -3.43 -6.13
N VAL A 131 -17.78 -4.57 -5.98
CA VAL A 131 -17.11 -5.87 -5.78
C VAL A 131 -16.30 -6.23 -7.01
N THR A 132 -16.86 -6.08 -8.22
CA THR A 132 -16.13 -6.38 -9.46
C THR A 132 -14.90 -5.49 -9.59
N THR A 133 -15.04 -4.18 -9.40
CA THR A 133 -13.93 -3.23 -9.49
C THR A 133 -12.83 -3.52 -8.48
N LEU A 134 -13.17 -3.79 -7.21
CA LEU A 134 -12.19 -4.08 -6.17
C LEU A 134 -11.50 -5.44 -6.38
N VAL A 135 -12.24 -6.46 -6.82
CA VAL A 135 -11.69 -7.79 -7.12
C VAL A 135 -10.75 -7.70 -8.33
N THR A 136 -11.20 -7.07 -9.43
CA THR A 136 -10.38 -6.84 -10.62
C THR A 136 -9.14 -6.02 -10.27
N GLY A 137 -9.29 -4.97 -9.45
CA GLY A 137 -8.17 -4.16 -8.98
C GLY A 137 -7.14 -4.98 -8.20
N THR A 138 -7.61 -5.80 -7.27
CA THR A 138 -6.73 -6.66 -6.45
C THR A 138 -6.01 -7.70 -7.29
N MET A 139 -6.72 -8.37 -8.22
CA MET A 139 -6.12 -9.34 -9.16
C MET A 139 -5.06 -8.68 -10.05
N PHE A 140 -5.33 -7.47 -10.53
CA PHE A 140 -4.37 -6.71 -11.32
C PHE A 140 -3.11 -6.37 -10.51
N LEU A 141 -3.25 -5.97 -9.24
CA LEU A 141 -2.09 -5.70 -8.38
C LEU A 141 -1.27 -6.95 -8.09
N MET A 142 -1.91 -8.09 -7.90
CA MET A 142 -1.21 -9.37 -7.73
C MET A 142 -0.41 -9.71 -8.98
N TRP A 143 -1.05 -9.64 -10.15
CA TRP A 143 -0.39 -9.87 -11.43
C TRP A 143 0.79 -8.90 -11.66
N LEU A 144 0.60 -7.61 -11.35
CA LEU A 144 1.66 -6.61 -11.43
C LEU A 144 2.83 -6.97 -10.49
N GLY A 145 2.53 -7.41 -9.27
CA GLY A 145 3.52 -7.84 -8.28
C GLY A 145 4.31 -9.07 -8.73
N GLU A 146 3.65 -10.04 -9.35
CA GLU A 146 4.32 -11.20 -9.95
C GLU A 146 5.23 -10.78 -11.11
N GLN A 147 4.74 -9.89 -12.00
CA GLN A 147 5.56 -9.38 -13.10
C GLN A 147 6.79 -8.60 -12.62
N ILE A 148 6.67 -7.82 -11.54
CA ILE A 148 7.82 -7.16 -10.91
C ILE A 148 8.78 -8.20 -10.31
N THR A 149 8.28 -9.30 -9.76
CA THR A 149 9.13 -10.36 -9.19
C THR A 149 9.91 -11.10 -10.29
N GLU A 150 9.28 -11.40 -11.41
CA GLU A 150 9.91 -12.11 -12.54
C GLU A 150 10.91 -11.23 -13.32
N ARG A 151 10.51 -9.99 -13.62
CA ARG A 151 11.25 -9.11 -14.57
C ARG A 151 11.91 -7.92 -13.90
N GLY A 152 11.58 -7.64 -12.65
CA GLY A 152 12.10 -6.52 -11.89
C GLY A 152 13.23 -6.94 -10.94
N LEU A 153 13.26 -6.30 -9.78
CA LEU A 153 14.27 -6.49 -8.74
C LEU A 153 13.54 -6.84 -7.44
N GLY A 154 14.01 -7.84 -6.71
CA GLY A 154 13.44 -8.22 -5.41
C GLY A 154 12.03 -8.81 -5.50
N ASN A 155 11.28 -8.71 -4.39
CA ASN A 155 9.91 -9.20 -4.29
C ASN A 155 8.92 -8.10 -4.70
N GLY A 156 8.17 -8.33 -5.78
CA GLY A 156 7.28 -7.33 -6.35
C GLY A 156 6.11 -6.94 -5.45
N ILE A 157 5.57 -7.87 -4.68
CA ILE A 157 4.51 -7.57 -3.69
C ILE A 157 5.05 -6.65 -2.60
N SER A 158 6.26 -6.94 -2.08
CA SER A 158 6.91 -6.10 -1.08
C SER A 158 7.23 -4.70 -1.62
N LEU A 159 7.65 -4.61 -2.89
CA LEU A 159 7.93 -3.33 -3.53
C LEU A 159 6.68 -2.50 -3.80
N ILE A 160 5.54 -3.10 -4.11
CA ILE A 160 4.27 -2.36 -4.25
C ILE A 160 3.86 -1.80 -2.88
N ILE A 161 3.97 -2.58 -1.80
CA ILE A 161 3.69 -2.10 -0.43
C ILE A 161 4.64 -0.97 -0.07
N PHE A 162 5.94 -1.16 -0.27
CA PHE A 162 6.94 -0.14 0.00
C PHE A 162 6.69 1.13 -0.79
N ALA A 163 6.40 1.02 -2.09
CA ALA A 163 6.06 2.16 -2.93
C ALA A 163 4.78 2.85 -2.48
N GLY A 164 3.80 2.08 -1.97
CA GLY A 164 2.58 2.57 -1.33
C GLY A 164 2.82 3.33 -0.03
N ILE A 165 3.77 2.92 0.81
CA ILE A 165 4.13 3.67 2.02
C ILE A 165 4.95 4.92 1.66
N ALA A 166 5.95 4.76 0.79
CA ALA A 166 6.82 5.85 0.32
C ALA A 166 5.99 6.98 -0.31
N ALA A 167 5.04 6.63 -1.16
CA ALA A 167 3.65 7.06 -0.97
C ALA A 167 3.30 8.56 -0.90
N GLY A 168 2.59 9.05 0.12
CA GLY A 168 2.49 8.62 1.51
C GLY A 168 3.31 9.58 2.37
N LEU A 169 4.63 9.42 2.33
CA LEU A 169 5.57 10.27 3.05
C LEU A 169 5.53 11.76 2.64
N PRO A 170 5.47 12.14 1.33
CA PRO A 170 5.44 13.55 0.94
C PRO A 170 4.25 14.31 1.52
N SER A 171 3.06 13.70 1.52
CA SER A 171 1.86 14.29 2.11
C SER A 171 1.95 14.40 3.64
N ALA A 172 2.55 13.41 4.31
CA ALA A 172 2.74 13.45 5.76
C ALA A 172 3.72 14.57 6.17
N ILE A 173 4.81 14.73 5.41
CA ILE A 173 5.77 15.82 5.60
C ILE A 173 5.11 17.17 5.34
N ALA A 174 4.40 17.32 4.21
CA ALA A 174 3.70 18.56 3.88
C ALA A 174 2.67 18.96 4.95
N GLY A 175 1.85 18.01 5.42
CA GLY A 175 0.88 18.24 6.49
C GLY A 175 1.55 18.66 7.81
N THR A 176 2.67 18.02 8.18
CA THR A 176 3.45 18.39 9.36
C THR A 176 4.05 19.79 9.23
N LEU A 177 4.56 20.16 8.05
CA LEU A 177 5.07 21.52 7.80
C LEU A 177 3.95 22.56 7.86
N GLU A 178 2.76 22.24 7.37
CA GLU A 178 1.60 23.14 7.44
C GLU A 178 1.12 23.35 8.88
N LEU A 179 1.12 22.30 9.71
CA LEU A 179 0.87 22.38 11.16
C LEU A 179 1.87 23.31 11.87
N VAL A 180 3.14 23.29 11.45
CA VAL A 180 4.16 24.22 11.97
C VAL A 180 3.95 25.64 11.47
N ARG A 181 3.63 25.81 10.17
CA ARG A 181 3.39 27.14 9.57
C ARG A 181 2.16 27.84 10.15
N THR A 182 1.13 27.09 10.49
CA THR A 182 -0.13 27.60 11.07
C THR A 182 -0.03 27.87 12.58
N GLY A 183 1.10 27.55 13.21
CA GLY A 183 1.32 27.72 14.65
C GLY A 183 0.58 26.68 15.52
N ALA A 184 -0.12 25.71 14.92
CA ALA A 184 -0.78 24.62 15.63
C ALA A 184 0.23 23.64 16.25
N MET A 185 1.44 23.56 15.70
CA MET A 185 2.54 22.76 16.22
C MET A 185 3.79 23.61 16.42
N HIS A 186 4.44 23.47 17.58
CA HIS A 186 5.70 24.15 17.85
C HIS A 186 6.82 23.56 16.94
N PRO A 187 7.67 24.39 16.30
CA PRO A 187 8.71 23.88 15.39
C PRO A 187 9.69 22.90 16.04
N LEU A 188 9.90 23.02 17.35
CA LEU A 188 10.75 22.11 18.12
C LEU A 188 10.20 20.68 18.19
N THR A 189 8.87 20.50 18.25
CA THR A 189 8.28 19.15 18.26
C THR A 189 8.42 18.48 16.89
N ALA A 190 8.25 19.23 15.80
CA ALA A 190 8.46 18.72 14.45
C ALA A 190 9.92 18.29 14.23
N LEU A 191 10.88 19.09 14.71
CA LEU A 191 12.30 18.76 14.64
C LEU A 191 12.66 17.54 15.50
N LEU A 192 12.05 17.39 16.68
CA LEU A 192 12.20 16.21 17.53
C LEU A 192 11.68 14.94 16.82
N ILE A 193 10.50 15.00 16.19
CA ILE A 193 9.95 13.87 15.42
C ILE A 193 10.90 13.50 14.27
N ALA A 194 11.40 14.48 13.52
CA ALA A 194 12.36 14.23 12.44
C ALA A 194 13.65 13.59 12.95
N ALA A 195 14.19 14.08 14.08
CA ALA A 195 15.36 13.50 14.73
C ALA A 195 15.09 12.06 15.21
N ALA A 196 13.91 11.78 15.77
CA ALA A 196 13.51 10.45 16.21
C ALA A 196 13.42 9.46 15.03
N VAL A 197 12.85 9.86 13.89
CA VAL A 197 12.79 9.02 12.68
C VAL A 197 14.19 8.68 12.17
N LEU A 198 15.09 9.66 12.12
CA LEU A 198 16.48 9.44 11.72
C LEU A 198 17.22 8.54 12.71
N LEU A 199 17.00 8.74 14.01
CA LEU A 199 17.62 7.93 15.07
C LEU A 199 17.14 6.48 14.99
N VAL A 200 15.83 6.24 14.88
CA VAL A 200 15.28 4.87 14.73
C VAL A 200 15.84 4.21 13.46
N THR A 201 15.89 4.94 12.35
CA THR A 201 16.46 4.41 11.09
C THR A 201 17.93 4.06 11.26
N ALA A 202 18.72 4.92 11.92
CA ALA A 202 20.13 4.67 12.19
C ALA A 202 20.33 3.47 13.12
N VAL A 203 19.51 3.32 14.15
CA VAL A 203 19.54 2.18 15.08
C VAL A 203 19.23 0.88 14.34
N VAL A 204 18.18 0.84 13.50
CA VAL A 204 17.85 -0.34 12.69
C VAL A 204 19.02 -0.71 11.79
N VAL A 205 19.61 0.27 11.09
CA VAL A 205 20.78 0.04 10.22
C VAL A 205 21.99 -0.45 11.00
N PHE A 206 22.20 0.07 12.22
CA PHE A 206 23.29 -0.38 13.09
C PHE A 206 23.07 -1.82 13.56
N VAL A 207 21.86 -2.18 13.98
CA VAL A 207 21.51 -3.55 14.41
C VAL A 207 21.56 -4.54 13.25
N GLU A 208 21.17 -4.15 12.03
CA GLU A 208 21.25 -5.02 10.86
C GLU A 208 22.69 -5.21 10.33
N ARG A 209 23.61 -4.30 10.65
CA ARG A 209 25.02 -4.34 10.20
C ARG A 209 26.01 -4.78 11.27
N GLY A 210 25.60 -4.86 12.53
CA GLY A 210 26.41 -5.28 13.68
C GLY A 210 26.25 -6.76 13.97
#